data_AF-A0A241V6Y7-F1
#
_entry.id   AF-A0A241V6Y7-F1
#
_cell.length_a   1.000
_cell.length_b   1.000
_cell.length_c   1.000
_cell.angle_alpha   90.00
_cell.angle_beta   90.00
_cell.angle_gamma   90.00
#
_symmetry.space_group_name_H-M   'P 1'
#
loop_
_entity.id
_entity.type
_entity.pdbx_description
1 polymer ?
#
loop_
_entity_poly.entity_id
_entity_poly.type
_entity_poly.pdbx_seq_one_letter_code
_entity_poly.pdbx_strand_id
1 'polypeptide(L)'
;MKLTTIAMLCHSINAAFCLSQGDESHLPWEQTPDELKKSIEYGVKLHLENPDTTPEQSHESWLKEKEAQGWTYGEVKDFEAKTHPCFKPYAELPAEQKAKDYLFKAVVNLARDLPDPSDVQDLSAEIVKLQQQLQNAKSQPAVQATAQVAPAVGVTICYKANRDTWTDNLYGTQLVFKRGVPRTVPSNLAQKFLSHPEFERVEGGALTEQASTQDDTQQILDEQAKKKQQADEVEELKSAEIQAVNGFRTKDAVIKYVAERYKEELDSDLKLDQLKQIATDKIHQFGVV
;
A
#
# COMPACT_ATOMS: atom_id res chain seq x y z
N MET A 1 4.02 15.01 -14.23
CA MET A 1 5.16 15.58 -13.48
C MET A 1 6.09 14.48 -12.94
N LYS A 2 5.61 13.23 -12.86
CA LYS A 2 6.34 12.00 -12.51
C LYS A 2 7.76 11.82 -13.07
N LEU A 3 8.02 12.12 -14.35
CA LEU A 3 9.36 11.92 -14.95
C LEU A 3 10.43 12.78 -14.28
N THR A 4 10.19 14.09 -14.19
CA THR A 4 11.11 15.06 -13.59
C THR A 4 11.30 14.77 -12.10
N THR A 5 10.24 14.38 -11.38
CA THR A 5 10.35 13.99 -9.96
C THR A 5 11.25 12.77 -9.76
N ILE A 6 11.11 11.73 -10.60
CA ILE A 6 11.97 10.54 -10.51
C ILE A 6 13.42 10.91 -10.90
N ALA A 7 13.61 11.77 -11.91
CA ALA A 7 14.92 12.28 -12.30
C ALA A 7 15.61 13.06 -11.17
N MET A 8 14.87 13.91 -10.45
CA MET A 8 15.34 14.60 -9.25
C MET A 8 15.84 13.61 -8.19
N LEU A 9 15.05 12.57 -7.87
CA LEU A 9 15.43 11.56 -6.89
C LEU A 9 16.70 10.82 -7.31
N CYS A 10 16.81 10.43 -8.59
CA CYS A 10 18.00 9.77 -9.13
C CYS A 10 19.24 10.66 -9.01
N HIS A 11 19.11 11.95 -9.35
CA HIS A 11 20.19 12.93 -9.21
C HIS A 11 20.61 13.09 -7.75
N SER A 12 19.66 13.26 -6.84
CA SER A 12 19.93 13.45 -5.42
C SER A 12 20.62 12.23 -4.79
N ILE A 13 20.22 11.01 -5.15
CA ILE A 13 20.87 9.79 -4.64
C ILE A 13 22.28 9.65 -5.19
N ASN A 14 22.51 9.90 -6.48
CA ASN A 14 23.85 9.87 -7.05
C ASN A 14 24.76 10.97 -6.46
N ALA A 15 24.22 12.18 -6.24
CA ALA A 15 24.96 13.26 -5.59
C ALA A 15 25.34 12.91 -4.15
N ALA A 16 24.42 12.31 -3.38
CA ALA A 16 24.70 11.84 -2.01
C ALA A 16 25.75 10.71 -2.00
N PHE A 17 25.70 9.81 -2.97
CA PHE A 17 26.72 8.77 -3.13
C PHE A 17 28.09 9.38 -3.43
N CYS A 18 28.20 10.29 -4.39
CA CYS A 18 29.45 11.00 -4.70
C CYS A 18 29.99 11.76 -3.47
N LEU A 19 29.13 12.47 -2.75
CA LEU A 19 29.49 13.17 -1.51
C LEU A 19 30.07 12.21 -0.46
N SER A 20 29.50 11.00 -0.33
CA SER A 20 30.04 9.98 0.59
C SER A 20 31.44 9.49 0.23
N GLN A 21 31.85 9.67 -1.04
CA GLN A 21 33.19 9.36 -1.55
C GLN A 21 34.12 10.59 -1.55
N GLY A 22 33.65 11.73 -1.01
CA GLY A 22 34.41 12.98 -0.94
C GLY A 22 34.31 13.86 -2.20
N ASP A 23 33.41 13.57 -3.13
CA ASP A 23 33.16 14.41 -4.31
C ASP A 23 32.02 15.41 -4.03
N GLU A 24 32.40 16.67 -3.83
CA GLU A 24 31.50 17.80 -3.56
C GLU A 24 31.12 18.59 -4.84
N SER A 25 31.48 18.10 -6.04
CA SER A 25 31.28 18.83 -7.30
C SER A 25 29.82 18.89 -7.78
N HIS A 26 28.91 18.16 -7.12
CA HIS A 26 27.51 18.05 -7.53
C HIS A 26 26.68 19.26 -7.08
N LEU A 27 26.05 19.94 -8.05
CA LEU A 27 25.10 21.04 -7.78
C LEU A 27 23.73 20.51 -7.32
N PRO A 28 22.98 21.29 -6.51
CA PRO A 28 21.56 21.05 -6.27
C PRO A 28 20.78 20.95 -7.58
N TRP A 29 19.68 20.17 -7.59
CA TRP A 29 18.89 19.96 -8.81
C TRP A 29 18.48 21.27 -9.48
N GLU A 30 18.01 22.25 -8.71
CA GLU A 30 17.57 23.56 -9.24
C GLU A 30 18.68 24.29 -10.01
N GLN A 31 19.94 24.12 -9.59
CA GLN A 31 21.12 24.76 -10.17
C GLN A 31 21.82 23.89 -11.22
N THR A 32 21.34 22.66 -11.43
CA THR A 32 21.89 21.74 -12.41
C THR A 32 21.56 22.23 -13.84
N PRO A 33 22.52 22.26 -14.78
CA PRO A 33 22.26 22.67 -16.16
C PRO A 33 21.15 21.85 -16.83
N ASP A 34 20.35 22.49 -17.68
CA ASP A 34 19.20 21.86 -18.32
C ASP A 34 19.61 20.69 -19.24
N GLU A 35 20.77 20.75 -19.87
CA GLU A 35 21.32 19.64 -20.66
C GLU A 35 21.56 18.40 -19.80
N LEU A 36 22.03 18.60 -18.57
CA LEU A 36 22.26 17.50 -17.63
C LEU A 36 20.93 16.97 -17.09
N LYS A 37 19.98 17.84 -16.74
CA LYS A 37 18.61 17.44 -16.34
C LYS A 37 17.94 16.59 -17.42
N LYS A 38 17.98 17.03 -18.68
CA LYS A 38 17.43 16.28 -19.83
C LYS A 38 18.10 14.93 -20.01
N SER A 39 19.42 14.85 -19.84
CA SER A 39 20.16 13.58 -19.91
C SER A 39 19.73 12.60 -18.82
N ILE A 40 19.47 13.10 -17.61
CA ILE A 40 18.98 12.30 -16.48
C ILE A 40 17.54 11.83 -16.76
N GLU A 41 16.66 12.73 -17.22
CA GLU A 41 15.28 12.41 -17.60
C GLU A 41 15.22 11.38 -18.73
N TYR A 42 16.13 11.44 -19.71
CA TYR A 42 16.25 10.42 -20.75
C TYR A 42 16.57 9.04 -20.17
N GLY A 43 17.53 8.95 -19.24
CA GLY A 43 17.85 7.70 -18.55
C GLY A 43 16.69 7.15 -17.73
N VAL A 44 15.94 8.03 -17.02
CA VAL A 44 14.72 7.61 -16.31
C VAL A 44 13.69 7.07 -17.27
N LYS A 45 13.43 7.80 -18.37
CA LYS A 45 12.46 7.39 -19.40
C LYS A 45 12.81 6.02 -19.97
N LEU A 46 14.07 5.77 -20.29
CA LEU A 46 14.54 4.47 -20.78
C LEU A 46 14.16 3.32 -19.84
N HIS A 47 14.42 3.48 -18.54
CA HIS A 47 14.10 2.46 -17.53
C HIS A 47 12.59 2.31 -17.27
N LEU A 48 11.81 3.39 -17.37
CA LEU A 48 10.35 3.32 -17.25
C LEU A 48 9.72 2.59 -18.43
N GLU A 49 10.18 2.86 -19.65
CA GLU A 49 9.67 2.22 -20.87
C GLU A 49 10.16 0.77 -21.02
N ASN A 50 11.34 0.45 -20.48
CA ASN A 50 11.97 -0.85 -20.58
C ASN A 50 12.50 -1.32 -19.20
N PRO A 51 11.64 -1.83 -18.31
CA PRO A 51 12.01 -2.14 -16.91
C PRO A 51 13.14 -3.17 -16.75
N ASP A 52 13.29 -4.06 -17.73
CA ASP A 52 14.30 -5.11 -17.71
C ASP A 52 15.69 -4.62 -18.14
N THR A 53 15.80 -3.39 -18.67
CA THR A 53 17.06 -2.76 -19.07
C THR A 53 18.08 -2.87 -17.95
N THR A 54 19.22 -3.48 -18.24
CA THR A 54 20.32 -3.61 -17.28
C THR A 54 21.07 -2.27 -17.13
N PRO A 55 21.80 -2.05 -16.03
CA PRO A 55 22.69 -0.89 -15.91
C PRO A 55 23.68 -0.77 -17.07
N GLU A 56 24.21 -1.89 -17.56
CA GLU A 56 25.10 -1.95 -18.72
C GLU A 56 24.41 -1.47 -20.01
N GLN A 57 23.22 -1.98 -20.31
CA GLN A 57 22.44 -1.56 -21.48
C GLN A 57 22.06 -0.06 -21.41
N SER A 58 21.77 0.44 -20.21
CA SER A 58 21.50 1.86 -19.96
C SER A 58 22.74 2.72 -20.25
N HIS A 59 23.91 2.28 -19.77
CA HIS A 59 25.20 2.93 -20.05
C HIS A 59 25.53 2.93 -21.55
N GLU A 60 25.30 1.82 -22.25
CA GLU A 60 25.48 1.75 -23.71
C GLU A 60 24.54 2.70 -24.47
N SER A 61 23.30 2.86 -23.99
CA SER A 61 22.35 3.82 -24.56
C SER A 61 22.83 5.26 -24.35
N TRP A 62 23.35 5.57 -23.15
CA TRP A 62 23.95 6.87 -22.84
C TRP A 62 25.18 7.15 -23.73
N LEU A 63 26.06 6.17 -23.92
CA LEU A 63 27.21 6.31 -24.82
C LEU A 63 26.76 6.66 -26.25
N LYS A 64 25.81 5.92 -26.81
CA LYS A 64 25.29 6.18 -28.17
C LYS A 64 24.67 7.56 -28.30
N GLU A 65 23.90 7.99 -27.30
CA GLU A 65 23.29 9.32 -27.28
C GLU A 65 24.36 10.42 -27.25
N LYS A 66 25.37 10.26 -26.39
CA LYS A 66 26.47 11.23 -26.25
C LYS A 66 27.40 11.23 -27.45
N GLU A 67 27.69 10.09 -28.05
CA GLU A 67 28.45 9.97 -29.29
C GLU A 67 27.76 10.73 -30.43
N ALA A 68 26.44 10.57 -30.58
CA ALA A 68 25.66 11.32 -31.57
C ALA A 68 25.66 12.85 -31.31
N GLN A 69 25.87 13.26 -30.05
CA GLN A 69 26.05 14.66 -29.66
C GLN A 69 27.50 15.15 -29.81
N GLY A 70 28.42 14.30 -30.28
CA GLY A 70 29.84 14.61 -30.48
C GLY A 70 30.70 14.48 -29.23
N TRP A 71 30.26 13.74 -28.21
CA TRP A 71 31.08 13.48 -27.04
C TRP A 71 32.13 12.40 -27.29
N THR A 72 33.25 12.54 -26.59
CA THR A 72 34.38 11.61 -26.67
C THR A 72 34.94 11.31 -25.28
N TYR A 73 35.92 10.40 -25.22
CA TYR A 73 36.66 10.13 -24.00
C TYR A 73 37.59 11.29 -23.61
N GLY A 74 37.66 11.59 -22.33
CA GLY A 74 38.69 12.43 -21.73
C GLY A 74 38.76 12.22 -20.21
N GLU A 75 39.91 12.52 -19.60
CA GLU A 75 40.16 12.23 -18.18
C GLU A 75 39.25 13.02 -17.23
N VAL A 76 38.79 14.18 -17.66
CA VAL A 76 37.89 15.07 -16.91
C VAL A 76 36.64 15.30 -17.74
N LYS A 77 35.51 15.45 -17.05
CA LYS A 77 34.25 15.83 -17.67
C LYS A 77 34.30 17.30 -18.07
N ASP A 78 34.19 17.58 -19.36
CA ASP A 78 34.17 18.93 -19.91
C ASP A 78 33.00 19.07 -20.89
N PHE A 79 32.14 20.07 -20.65
CA PHE A 79 30.96 20.31 -21.48
C PHE A 79 31.30 21.07 -22.77
N GLU A 80 32.32 21.92 -22.77
CA GLU A 80 32.76 22.67 -23.96
C GLU A 80 33.53 21.74 -24.91
N ALA A 81 34.48 20.97 -24.36
CA ALA A 81 35.24 19.99 -25.13
C ALA A 81 34.45 18.70 -25.40
N LYS A 82 33.28 18.53 -24.76
CA LYS A 82 32.42 17.33 -24.82
C LYS A 82 33.19 16.04 -24.49
N THR A 83 33.91 16.03 -23.39
CA THR A 83 34.67 14.86 -22.93
C THR A 83 34.08 14.28 -21.66
N HIS A 84 34.14 12.95 -21.49
CA HIS A 84 33.69 12.30 -20.25
C HIS A 84 34.58 11.09 -19.87
N PRO A 85 34.98 10.94 -18.59
CA PRO A 85 35.87 9.86 -18.14
C PRO A 85 35.22 8.46 -18.20
N CYS A 86 33.89 8.42 -18.22
CA CYS A 86 33.12 7.18 -18.38
C CYS A 86 32.82 6.82 -19.84
N PHE A 87 33.38 7.54 -20.82
CA PHE A 87 33.18 7.23 -22.24
C PHE A 87 34.04 6.02 -22.68
N LYS A 88 33.73 4.84 -22.12
CA LYS A 88 34.44 3.57 -22.30
C LYS A 88 33.49 2.38 -22.09
N PRO A 89 33.85 1.16 -22.51
CA PRO A 89 33.02 -0.04 -22.31
C PRO A 89 32.62 -0.23 -20.84
N TYR A 90 31.40 -0.70 -20.59
CA TYR A 90 30.87 -0.87 -19.24
C TYR A 90 31.78 -1.73 -18.35
N ALA A 91 32.35 -2.80 -18.92
CA ALA A 91 33.29 -3.68 -18.24
C ALA A 91 34.49 -2.93 -17.62
N GLU A 92 34.96 -1.85 -18.26
CA GLU A 92 36.12 -1.05 -17.88
C GLU A 92 35.79 0.12 -16.92
N LEU A 93 34.51 0.29 -16.56
CA LEU A 93 34.12 1.28 -15.57
C LEU A 93 34.59 0.86 -14.16
N PRO A 94 35.05 1.83 -13.35
CA PRO A 94 35.28 1.62 -11.92
C PRO A 94 34.01 1.13 -11.21
N ALA A 95 34.19 0.42 -10.09
CA ALA A 95 33.07 -0.13 -9.32
C ALA A 95 32.11 0.97 -8.84
N GLU A 96 32.65 2.15 -8.53
CA GLU A 96 31.91 3.32 -8.05
C GLU A 96 31.01 3.90 -9.15
N GLN A 97 31.45 3.89 -10.42
CA GLN A 97 30.62 4.34 -11.53
C GLN A 97 29.51 3.33 -11.82
N LYS A 98 29.82 2.03 -11.81
CA LYS A 98 28.81 0.97 -11.94
C LYS A 98 27.76 1.07 -10.83
N ALA A 99 28.19 1.32 -9.59
CA ALA A 99 27.29 1.48 -8.44
C ALA A 99 26.26 2.59 -8.65
N LYS A 100 26.65 3.72 -9.25
CA LYS A 100 25.72 4.80 -9.60
C LYS A 100 24.63 4.35 -10.57
N ASP A 101 24.96 3.51 -11.55
CA ASP A 101 23.96 2.99 -12.51
C ASP A 101 22.98 2.01 -11.82
N TYR A 102 23.47 1.18 -10.89
CA TYR A 102 22.61 0.32 -10.07
C TYR A 102 21.68 1.12 -9.16
N LEU A 103 22.21 2.14 -8.49
CA LEU A 103 21.43 3.05 -7.62
C LEU A 103 20.37 3.78 -8.44
N PHE A 104 20.73 4.30 -9.60
CA PHE A 104 19.82 4.96 -10.53
C PHE A 104 18.64 4.04 -10.89
N LYS A 105 18.93 2.83 -11.38
CA LYS A 105 17.89 1.86 -11.74
C LYS A 105 16.99 1.51 -10.54
N ALA A 106 17.58 1.31 -9.35
CA ALA A 106 16.83 1.00 -8.15
C ALA A 106 15.82 2.11 -7.78
N VAL A 107 16.25 3.38 -7.85
CA VAL A 107 15.38 4.53 -7.60
C VAL A 107 14.23 4.59 -8.60
N VAL A 108 14.50 4.42 -9.90
CA VAL A 108 13.45 4.40 -10.93
C VAL A 108 12.44 3.29 -10.63
N ASN A 109 12.91 2.08 -10.33
CA ASN A 109 12.03 0.95 -10.05
C ASN A 109 11.16 1.16 -8.80
N LEU A 110 11.71 1.73 -7.74
CA LEU A 110 10.97 2.01 -6.51
C LEU A 110 9.95 3.14 -6.69
N ALA A 111 10.29 4.14 -7.51
CA ALA A 111 9.46 5.33 -7.68
C ALA A 111 8.43 5.22 -8.82
N ARG A 112 8.55 4.23 -9.73
CA ARG A 112 7.69 4.12 -10.92
C ARG A 112 6.21 3.90 -10.60
N ASP A 113 5.88 3.36 -9.43
CA ASP A 113 4.50 3.05 -9.03
C ASP A 113 3.95 4.06 -8.01
N LEU A 114 4.77 5.05 -7.61
CA LEU A 114 4.31 6.13 -6.73
C LEU A 114 3.32 7.04 -7.48
N PRO A 115 2.24 7.49 -6.80
CA PRO A 115 1.33 8.49 -7.35
C PRO A 115 2.05 9.83 -7.50
N ASP A 116 1.69 10.62 -8.52
CA ASP A 116 2.21 11.98 -8.67
C ASP A 116 1.68 12.82 -7.49
N PRO A 117 2.49 13.72 -6.88
CA PRO A 117 1.99 14.64 -5.86
C PRO A 117 0.77 15.45 -6.31
N SER A 118 0.67 15.75 -7.62
CA SER A 118 -0.52 16.39 -8.19
C SER A 118 -1.75 15.45 -8.17
N ASP A 119 -1.57 14.16 -8.51
CA ASP A 119 -2.65 13.16 -8.42
C ASP A 119 -3.21 13.07 -6.99
N VAL A 120 -2.36 13.12 -5.97
CA VAL A 120 -2.80 13.06 -4.56
C VAL A 120 -3.58 14.33 -4.17
N GLN A 121 -3.16 15.49 -4.65
CA GLN A 121 -3.87 16.75 -4.41
C GLN A 121 -5.22 16.78 -5.13
N ASP A 122 -5.27 16.32 -6.38
CA ASP A 122 -6.50 16.26 -7.18
C ASP A 122 -7.50 15.26 -6.57
N LEU A 123 -7.03 14.07 -6.17
CA LEU A 123 -7.85 13.08 -5.46
C LEU A 123 -8.37 13.62 -4.12
N SER A 124 -7.54 14.35 -3.37
CA SER A 124 -7.95 14.99 -2.12
C SER A 124 -9.04 16.06 -2.36
N ALA A 125 -8.86 16.90 -3.38
CA ALA A 125 -9.84 17.91 -3.76
C ALA A 125 -11.17 17.26 -4.22
N GLU A 126 -11.11 16.14 -4.94
CA GLU A 126 -12.27 15.37 -5.35
C GLU A 126 -13.01 14.75 -4.15
N ILE A 127 -12.27 14.20 -3.18
CA ILE A 127 -12.83 13.67 -1.92
C ILE A 127 -13.56 14.78 -1.15
N VAL A 128 -12.97 15.97 -1.01
CA VAL A 128 -13.59 17.12 -0.34
C VAL A 128 -14.88 17.52 -1.05
N LYS A 129 -14.87 17.58 -2.39
CA LYS A 129 -16.06 17.88 -3.18
C LYS A 129 -17.17 16.85 -2.96
N LEU A 130 -16.84 15.56 -2.95
CA LEU A 130 -17.80 14.47 -2.68
C LEU A 130 -18.38 14.56 -1.26
N GLN A 131 -17.54 14.84 -0.26
CA GLN A 131 -18.00 15.03 1.12
C GLN A 131 -18.97 16.21 1.23
N GLN A 132 -18.69 17.30 0.54
CA GLN A 132 -19.55 18.49 0.54
C GLN A 132 -20.87 18.24 -0.21
N GLN A 133 -20.85 17.48 -1.30
CA GLN A 133 -22.06 17.02 -1.98
C GLN A 133 -22.93 16.13 -1.08
N LEU A 134 -22.32 15.21 -0.33
CA LEU A 134 -23.03 14.36 0.63
C LEU A 134 -23.63 15.16 1.79
N GLN A 135 -22.94 16.18 2.29
CA GLN A 135 -23.48 17.09 3.30
C GLN A 135 -24.66 17.90 2.75
N ASN A 136 -24.52 18.48 1.57
CA ASN A 136 -25.61 19.24 0.93
C ASN A 136 -26.83 18.38 0.64
N ALA A 137 -26.65 17.11 0.24
CA ALA A 137 -27.74 16.15 0.06
C ALA A 137 -28.45 15.80 1.38
N LYS A 138 -27.74 15.82 2.52
CA LYS A 138 -28.31 15.62 3.86
C LYS A 138 -29.01 16.87 4.42
N SER A 139 -28.62 18.06 3.98
CA SER A 139 -29.12 19.35 4.48
C SER A 139 -30.25 19.96 3.66
N GLN A 140 -30.57 19.42 2.48
CA GLN A 140 -31.81 19.80 1.78
C GLN A 140 -33.02 19.39 2.63
N PRO A 141 -34.04 20.25 2.80
CA PRO A 141 -35.29 19.81 3.39
C PRO A 141 -35.80 18.68 2.52
N ALA A 142 -36.21 17.57 3.14
CA ALA A 142 -36.97 16.56 2.45
C ALA A 142 -38.13 17.30 1.77
N VAL A 143 -38.06 17.46 0.44
CA VAL A 143 -39.28 17.63 -0.33
C VAL A 143 -40.14 16.49 0.17
N GLN A 144 -41.33 16.81 0.67
CA GLN A 144 -42.35 15.83 0.98
C GLN A 144 -42.77 15.16 -0.34
N ALA A 145 -41.84 14.42 -0.96
CA ALA A 145 -42.17 13.23 -1.67
C ALA A 145 -42.82 12.39 -0.60
N THR A 146 -44.14 12.22 -0.74
CA THR A 146 -44.91 11.18 -0.07
C THR A 146 -43.98 9.98 0.10
N ALA A 147 -43.63 9.67 1.35
CA ALA A 147 -42.71 8.59 1.67
C ALA A 147 -43.40 7.26 1.33
N GLN A 148 -43.43 6.93 0.05
CA GLN A 148 -43.30 5.56 -0.38
C GLN A 148 -41.86 5.18 -0.08
N VAL A 149 -41.70 4.41 1.00
CA VAL A 149 -40.45 3.76 1.39
C VAL A 149 -39.94 2.98 0.17
N ALA A 150 -38.95 3.51 -0.52
CA ALA A 150 -38.20 2.76 -1.53
C ALA A 150 -37.27 1.79 -0.77
N PRO A 151 -37.39 0.46 -0.95
CA PRO A 151 -36.57 -0.51 -0.24
C PRO A 151 -35.12 -0.42 -0.69
N ALA A 152 -34.18 -0.62 0.24
CA ALA A 152 -32.76 -0.76 -0.05
C ALA A 152 -32.56 -1.83 -1.14
N VAL A 153 -31.98 -1.43 -2.27
CA VAL A 153 -31.82 -2.30 -3.45
C VAL A 153 -30.70 -3.31 -3.17
N GLY A 154 -31.02 -4.40 -2.47
CA GLY A 154 -30.19 -5.59 -2.44
C GLY A 154 -30.34 -6.38 -3.73
N VAL A 155 -29.30 -7.13 -4.11
CA VAL A 155 -29.35 -8.04 -5.26
C VAL A 155 -29.71 -9.43 -4.73
N THR A 156 -30.78 -10.01 -5.26
CA THR A 156 -31.18 -11.37 -4.93
C THR A 156 -30.34 -12.37 -5.71
N ILE A 157 -29.68 -13.27 -4.99
CA ILE A 157 -28.86 -14.34 -5.55
C ILE A 157 -29.31 -15.69 -4.97
N CYS A 158 -29.04 -16.77 -5.70
CA CYS A 158 -29.36 -18.13 -5.29
C CYS A 158 -28.13 -19.02 -5.38
N TYR A 159 -27.97 -19.92 -4.40
CA TYR A 159 -26.94 -20.96 -4.40
C TYR A 159 -27.47 -22.22 -5.09
N LYS A 160 -26.77 -22.74 -6.10
CA LYS A 160 -27.24 -23.83 -6.96
C LYS A 160 -26.35 -25.07 -7.01
N ALA A 161 -25.28 -25.13 -6.23
CA ALA A 161 -24.41 -26.30 -6.25
C ALA A 161 -25.05 -27.54 -5.58
N ASN A 162 -24.34 -28.67 -5.61
CA ASN A 162 -24.87 -29.96 -5.16
C ASN A 162 -25.05 -30.08 -3.64
N ARG A 163 -24.35 -29.26 -2.84
CA ARG A 163 -24.48 -29.28 -1.37
C ARG A 163 -25.75 -28.55 -0.95
N ASP A 164 -26.39 -29.01 0.13
CA ASP A 164 -27.66 -28.43 0.60
C ASP A 164 -27.49 -27.05 1.22
N THR A 165 -26.32 -26.77 1.79
CA THR A 165 -26.01 -25.52 2.48
C THR A 165 -24.56 -25.12 2.23
N TRP A 166 -24.33 -23.82 2.09
CA TRP A 166 -23.00 -23.20 1.97
C TRP A 166 -22.91 -21.99 2.89
N THR A 167 -21.80 -21.89 3.63
CA THR A 167 -21.54 -20.76 4.54
C THR A 167 -20.34 -19.99 4.03
N ASP A 168 -20.50 -18.67 3.90
CA ASP A 168 -19.42 -17.80 3.45
C ASP A 168 -18.32 -17.67 4.51
N ASN A 169 -17.19 -18.31 4.23
CA ASN A 169 -15.94 -18.07 4.92
C ASN A 169 -14.93 -17.31 4.05
N LEU A 170 -15.20 -17.19 2.75
CA LEU A 170 -14.27 -16.61 1.77
C LEU A 170 -14.22 -15.09 1.89
N TYR A 171 -15.38 -14.46 2.09
CA TYR A 171 -15.49 -13.01 2.26
C TYR A 171 -15.76 -12.60 3.70
N GLY A 172 -15.74 -13.56 4.62
CA GLY A 172 -15.89 -13.33 6.06
C GLY A 172 -17.29 -12.84 6.47
N THR A 173 -18.30 -13.00 5.63
CA THR A 173 -19.67 -12.53 5.95
C THR A 173 -20.43 -13.52 6.83
N GLN A 174 -20.02 -14.79 6.88
CA GLN A 174 -20.72 -15.87 7.58
C GLN A 174 -22.18 -16.07 7.12
N LEU A 175 -22.53 -15.54 5.94
CA LEU A 175 -23.84 -15.72 5.35
C LEU A 175 -24.06 -17.19 4.98
N VAL A 176 -25.22 -17.71 5.34
CA VAL A 176 -25.60 -19.09 5.06
C VAL A 176 -26.60 -19.13 3.90
N PHE A 177 -26.21 -19.80 2.83
CA PHE A 177 -27.03 -20.00 1.64
C PHE A 177 -27.53 -21.45 1.60
N LYS A 178 -28.84 -21.63 1.55
CA LYS A 178 -29.46 -22.93 1.29
C LYS A 178 -29.66 -23.09 -0.21
N ARG A 179 -29.45 -24.30 -0.70
CA ARG A 179 -29.61 -24.61 -2.13
C ARG A 179 -31.02 -24.25 -2.61
N GLY A 180 -31.11 -23.48 -3.69
CA GLY A 180 -32.38 -23.10 -4.30
C GLY A 180 -33.16 -22.01 -3.55
N VAL A 181 -32.66 -21.50 -2.42
CA VAL A 181 -33.34 -20.46 -1.63
C VAL A 181 -32.75 -19.09 -2.01
N PRO A 182 -33.55 -18.18 -2.60
CA PRO A 182 -33.09 -16.83 -2.92
C PRO A 182 -32.75 -16.06 -1.64
N ARG A 183 -31.62 -15.34 -1.65
CA ARG A 183 -31.20 -14.45 -0.56
C ARG A 183 -30.85 -13.07 -1.12
N THR A 184 -31.33 -12.02 -0.47
CA THR A 184 -31.04 -10.63 -0.86
C THR A 184 -29.79 -10.17 -0.14
N VAL A 185 -28.74 -9.82 -0.89
CA VAL A 185 -27.46 -9.37 -0.33
C VAL A 185 -27.06 -8.00 -0.87
N PRO A 186 -26.21 -7.23 -0.15
CA PRO A 186 -25.64 -5.99 -0.67
C PRO A 186 -24.95 -6.17 -2.03
N SER A 187 -25.08 -5.18 -2.92
CA SER A 187 -24.62 -5.28 -4.32
C SER A 187 -23.13 -5.60 -4.48
N ASN A 188 -22.28 -5.09 -3.58
CA ASN A 188 -20.84 -5.39 -3.56
C ASN A 188 -20.56 -6.86 -3.22
N LEU A 189 -21.34 -7.46 -2.31
CA LEU A 189 -21.25 -8.88 -1.98
C LEU A 189 -21.84 -9.74 -3.09
N ALA A 190 -22.95 -9.31 -3.70
CA ALA A 190 -23.53 -10.00 -4.84
C ALA A 190 -22.54 -10.12 -5.99
N GLN A 191 -21.81 -9.05 -6.33
CA GLN A 191 -20.79 -9.10 -7.39
C GLN A 191 -19.70 -10.15 -7.09
N LYS A 192 -19.30 -10.27 -5.81
CA LYS A 192 -18.33 -11.28 -5.37
C LYS A 192 -18.90 -12.69 -5.46
N PHE A 193 -20.08 -12.95 -4.91
CA PHE A 193 -20.69 -14.28 -4.95
C PHE A 193 -21.01 -14.73 -6.39
N LEU A 194 -21.51 -13.82 -7.24
CA LEU A 194 -21.81 -14.09 -8.64
C LEU A 194 -20.57 -14.34 -9.52
N SER A 195 -19.36 -14.07 -9.00
CA SER A 195 -18.13 -14.49 -9.69
C SER A 195 -17.91 -16.01 -9.63
N HIS A 196 -18.58 -16.71 -8.70
CA HIS A 196 -18.49 -18.15 -8.55
C HIS A 196 -19.63 -18.88 -9.27
N PRO A 197 -19.35 -20.01 -9.96
CA PRO A 197 -20.32 -20.72 -10.77
C PRO A 197 -21.48 -21.32 -9.95
N GLU A 198 -21.28 -21.53 -8.64
CA GLU A 198 -22.30 -22.00 -7.71
C GLU A 198 -23.39 -20.97 -7.37
N PHE A 199 -23.24 -19.71 -7.78
CA PHE A 199 -24.24 -18.66 -7.54
C PHE A 199 -24.84 -18.14 -8.85
N GLU A 200 -26.09 -17.74 -8.78
CA GLU A 200 -26.77 -17.08 -9.89
C GLU A 200 -27.66 -15.95 -9.41
N ARG A 201 -27.85 -14.96 -10.29
CA ARG A 201 -28.75 -13.85 -10.04
C ARG A 201 -30.18 -14.28 -10.32
N VAL A 202 -31.09 -13.96 -9.40
CA VAL A 202 -32.51 -14.18 -9.60
C VAL A 202 -33.14 -12.81 -9.89
N GLU A 203 -33.66 -12.62 -11.11
CA GLU A 203 -34.42 -11.43 -11.45
C GLU A 203 -35.77 -11.47 -10.76
N GLY A 204 -36.22 -10.32 -10.23
CA GLY A 204 -37.41 -10.18 -9.39
C GLY A 204 -38.69 -10.67 -10.06
N GLY A 205 -38.95 -11.97 -9.98
CA GLY A 205 -40.27 -12.58 -10.08
C GLY A 205 -40.80 -12.77 -8.66
N ALA A 206 -42.06 -12.40 -8.44
CA ALA A 206 -42.81 -12.44 -7.19
C ALA A 206 -42.24 -13.39 -6.12
N LEU A 207 -42.07 -12.86 -4.91
CA LEU A 207 -42.05 -13.67 -3.69
C LEU A 207 -43.26 -14.60 -3.73
N THR A 208 -43.11 -15.83 -4.22
CA THR A 208 -44.10 -16.87 -3.99
C THR A 208 -44.17 -17.00 -2.47
N GLU A 209 -45.38 -16.91 -1.92
CA GLU A 209 -45.72 -16.85 -0.49
C GLU A 209 -45.26 -18.08 0.34
N GLN A 210 -44.30 -18.86 -0.15
CA GLN A 210 -43.72 -20.03 0.49
C GLN A 210 -42.19 -19.98 0.48
N ALA A 211 -41.61 -18.98 1.15
CA ALA A 211 -40.34 -19.10 1.87
C ALA A 211 -40.07 -17.83 2.69
N SER A 212 -40.97 -17.47 3.61
CA SER A 212 -40.59 -16.61 4.73
C SER A 212 -39.74 -17.41 5.72
N THR A 213 -38.51 -17.77 5.34
CA THR A 213 -37.45 -17.95 6.33
C THR A 213 -36.78 -16.59 6.44
N GLN A 214 -36.89 -15.95 7.61
CA GLN A 214 -36.37 -14.62 7.93
C GLN A 214 -35.08 -14.31 7.14
N ASP A 215 -35.11 -13.28 6.29
CA ASP A 215 -33.91 -12.78 5.62
C ASP A 215 -33.02 -12.13 6.67
N ASP A 216 -32.22 -12.96 7.34
CA ASP A 216 -31.29 -12.63 8.41
C ASP A 216 -29.99 -11.99 7.89
N THR A 217 -29.93 -11.67 6.58
CA THR A 217 -28.72 -11.12 5.95
C THR A 217 -28.20 -9.89 6.69
N GLN A 218 -29.06 -8.92 6.96
CA GLN A 218 -28.63 -7.69 7.64
C GLN A 218 -28.19 -7.99 9.09
N GLN A 219 -28.89 -8.88 9.79
CA GLN A 219 -28.57 -9.24 11.17
C GLN A 219 -27.20 -9.92 11.26
N ILE A 220 -26.91 -10.88 10.37
CA ILE A 220 -25.63 -11.58 10.30
C ILE A 220 -24.50 -10.59 9.98
N LEU A 221 -24.69 -9.72 8.98
CA LEU A 221 -23.68 -8.73 8.60
C LEU A 221 -23.39 -7.73 9.73
N ASP A 222 -24.42 -7.26 10.44
CA ASP A 222 -24.27 -6.37 11.58
C ASP A 222 -23.55 -7.08 12.75
N GLU A 223 -23.84 -8.36 12.99
CA GLU A 223 -23.15 -9.15 14.01
C GLU A 223 -21.67 -9.36 13.66
N GLN A 224 -21.34 -9.64 12.40
CA GLN A 224 -19.95 -9.74 11.95
C GLN A 224 -19.21 -8.40 12.06
N ALA A 225 -19.87 -7.30 11.71
CA ALA A 225 -19.29 -5.96 11.88
C ALA A 225 -18.98 -5.66 13.34
N LYS A 226 -19.91 -5.98 14.26
CA LYS A 226 -19.69 -5.83 15.71
C LYS A 226 -18.55 -6.72 16.22
N LYS A 227 -18.50 -8.00 15.81
CA LYS A 227 -17.43 -8.93 16.18
C LYS A 227 -16.06 -8.43 15.70
N LYS A 228 -16.00 -7.92 14.47
CA LYS A 228 -14.78 -7.34 13.92
C LYS A 228 -14.35 -6.10 14.70
N GLN A 229 -15.28 -5.18 14.97
CA GLN A 229 -14.98 -3.98 15.75
C GLN A 229 -14.45 -4.32 17.15
N GLN A 230 -15.06 -5.30 17.83
CA GLN A 230 -14.58 -5.78 19.13
C GLN A 230 -13.20 -6.42 19.04
N ALA A 231 -12.92 -7.19 17.99
CA ALA A 231 -11.60 -7.78 17.79
C ALA A 231 -10.52 -6.71 17.52
N ASP A 232 -10.84 -5.71 16.70
CA ASP A 232 -9.95 -4.59 16.38
C ASP A 232 -9.65 -3.77 17.66
N GLU A 233 -10.65 -3.50 18.50
CA GLU A 233 -10.50 -2.80 19.79
C GLU A 233 -9.62 -3.60 20.77
N VAL A 234 -9.81 -4.92 20.87
CA VAL A 234 -8.97 -5.79 21.71
C VAL A 234 -7.52 -5.81 21.22
N GLU A 235 -7.30 -5.83 19.90
CA GLU A 235 -5.95 -5.83 19.33
C GLU A 235 -5.26 -4.47 19.51
N GLU A 236 -6.00 -3.36 19.39
CA GLU A 236 -5.50 -2.01 19.68
C GLU A 236 -5.05 -1.88 21.14
N LEU A 237 -5.85 -2.41 22.08
CA LEU A 237 -5.47 -2.46 23.50
C LEU A 237 -4.19 -3.28 23.73
N LYS A 238 -4.07 -4.45 23.12
CA LYS A 238 -2.85 -5.27 23.20
C LYS A 238 -1.64 -4.53 22.65
N SER A 239 -1.78 -3.89 21.49
CA SER A 239 -0.69 -3.13 20.86
C SER A 239 -0.22 -1.98 21.75
N ALA A 240 -1.15 -1.22 22.35
CA ALA A 240 -0.83 -0.14 23.27
C ALA A 240 -0.09 -0.65 24.52
N GLU A 241 -0.53 -1.79 25.07
CA GLU A 241 0.10 -2.40 26.24
C GLU A 241 1.52 -2.92 25.94
N ILE A 242 1.72 -3.56 24.78
CA ILE A 242 3.05 -4.00 24.32
C ILE A 242 3.98 -2.80 24.13
N GLN A 243 3.47 -1.69 23.59
CA GLN A 243 4.25 -0.46 23.45
C GLN A 243 4.69 0.08 24.83
N ALA A 244 3.82 0.02 25.84
CA ALA A 244 4.16 0.41 27.21
C ALA A 244 5.27 -0.49 27.80
N VAL A 245 5.16 -1.82 27.64
CA VAL A 245 6.19 -2.78 28.08
C VAL A 245 7.53 -2.51 27.40
N ASN A 246 7.53 -2.27 26.09
CA ASN A 246 8.74 -1.96 25.34
C ASN A 246 9.38 -0.64 25.78
N GLY A 247 8.59 0.30 26.29
CA GLY A 247 9.03 1.58 26.86
C GLY A 247 9.78 1.47 28.18
N PHE A 248 9.67 0.37 28.93
CA PHE A 248 10.34 0.21 30.21
C PHE A 248 11.88 0.27 30.09
N ARG A 249 12.52 0.99 31.01
CA ARG A 249 13.97 1.23 31.00
C ARG A 249 14.75 0.39 32.02
N THR A 250 14.06 -0.26 32.96
CA THR A 250 14.66 -1.04 34.05
C THR A 250 14.06 -2.44 34.11
N LYS A 251 14.84 -3.42 34.58
CA LYS A 251 14.37 -4.81 34.76
C LYS A 251 13.25 -4.89 35.79
N ASP A 252 13.42 -4.18 36.92
CA ASP A 252 12.45 -4.14 38.00
C ASP A 252 11.07 -3.66 37.56
N ALA A 253 11.00 -2.70 36.62
CA ALA A 253 9.74 -2.24 36.07
C ALA A 253 9.00 -3.33 35.30
N VAL A 254 9.71 -4.13 34.50
CA VAL A 254 9.12 -5.24 33.73
C VAL A 254 8.73 -6.39 34.66
N ILE A 255 9.58 -6.74 35.63
CA ILE A 255 9.30 -7.81 36.61
C ILE A 255 8.07 -7.45 37.45
N LYS A 256 8.01 -6.22 37.96
CA LYS A 256 6.87 -5.71 38.71
C LYS A 256 5.60 -5.72 37.86
N TYR A 257 5.68 -5.28 36.61
CA TYR A 257 4.56 -5.29 35.69
C TYR A 257 3.97 -6.70 35.52
N VAL A 258 4.82 -7.70 35.26
CA VAL A 258 4.36 -9.10 35.09
C VAL A 258 3.82 -9.68 36.40
N ALA A 259 4.47 -9.41 37.54
CA ALA A 259 3.99 -9.85 38.85
C ALA A 259 2.63 -9.24 39.22
N GLU A 260 2.38 -7.97 38.88
CA GLU A 260 1.13 -7.29 39.19
C GLU A 260 -0.02 -7.75 38.28
N ARG A 261 0.23 -7.84 36.96
CA ARG A 261 -0.79 -8.10 35.93
C ARG A 261 -1.07 -9.59 35.72
N TYR A 262 0.00 -10.41 35.70
CA TYR A 262 -0.08 -11.85 35.40
C TYR A 262 0.15 -12.75 36.63
N LYS A 263 0.41 -12.17 37.81
CA LYS A 263 0.64 -12.89 39.07
C LYS A 263 1.77 -13.91 38.98
N GLU A 264 2.79 -13.61 38.18
CA GLU A 264 3.93 -14.47 37.93
C GLU A 264 5.23 -13.75 38.28
N GLU A 265 6.10 -14.40 39.05
CA GLU A 265 7.42 -13.87 39.37
C GLU A 265 8.42 -14.26 38.27
N LEU A 266 9.16 -13.27 37.77
CA LEU A 266 10.18 -13.46 36.75
C LEU A 266 11.57 -13.49 37.37
N ASP A 267 12.45 -14.30 36.77
CA ASP A 267 13.85 -14.41 37.17
C ASP A 267 14.61 -13.09 36.91
N SER A 268 15.20 -12.52 37.96
CA SER A 268 15.98 -11.28 37.93
C SER A 268 17.29 -11.38 37.12
N ASP A 269 17.79 -12.60 36.91
CA ASP A 269 19.04 -12.83 36.19
C ASP A 269 18.88 -12.64 34.66
N LEU A 270 17.64 -12.67 34.15
CA LEU A 270 17.33 -12.46 32.74
C LEU A 270 17.67 -11.04 32.27
N LYS A 271 18.06 -10.89 31.00
CA LYS A 271 18.32 -9.57 30.40
C LYS A 271 17.00 -8.80 30.23
N LEU A 272 17.09 -7.46 30.22
CA LEU A 272 15.93 -6.57 30.08
C LEU A 272 15.07 -6.92 28.85
N ASP A 273 15.70 -7.17 27.70
CA ASP A 273 14.98 -7.51 26.48
C ASP A 273 14.29 -8.88 26.56
N GLN A 274 14.88 -9.85 27.28
CA GLN A 274 14.25 -11.15 27.51
C GLN A 274 13.03 -11.01 28.42
N LEU A 275 13.12 -10.18 29.46
CA LEU A 275 11.99 -9.88 30.34
C LEU A 275 10.85 -9.18 29.58
N LYS A 276 11.18 -8.23 28.69
CA LYS A 276 10.20 -7.55 27.82
C LYS A 276 9.53 -8.52 26.85
N GLN A 277 10.30 -9.44 26.28
CA GLN A 277 9.74 -10.47 25.40
C GLN A 277 8.77 -11.37 26.16
N ILE A 278 9.14 -11.83 27.36
CA ILE A 278 8.25 -12.64 28.21
C ILE A 278 6.96 -11.87 28.51
N ALA A 279 7.05 -10.59 28.89
CA ALA A 279 5.87 -9.76 29.14
C ALA A 279 4.99 -9.59 27.88
N THR A 280 5.60 -9.39 26.71
CA THR A 280 4.90 -9.31 25.41
C THR A 280 4.19 -10.63 25.08
N ASP A 281 4.86 -11.77 25.29
CA ASP A 281 4.29 -13.09 25.06
C ASP A 281 3.09 -13.35 25.99
N LYS A 282 3.13 -12.87 27.24
CA LYS A 282 1.98 -12.93 28.17
C LYS A 282 0.81 -12.08 27.68
N ILE A 283 1.06 -10.89 27.14
CA ILE A 283 0.00 -10.04 26.54
C ILE A 283 -0.65 -10.75 25.36
N HIS A 284 0.13 -11.44 24.52
CA HIS A 284 -0.43 -12.24 23.42
C HIS A 284 -1.24 -13.45 23.91
N GLN A 285 -0.73 -14.17 24.92
CA GLN A 285 -1.32 -15.42 25.41
C GLN A 285 -2.58 -15.20 26.26
N PHE A 286 -2.55 -14.19 27.14
CA PHE A 286 -3.59 -13.95 28.14
C PHE A 286 -4.40 -12.68 27.90
N GLY A 287 -3.97 -11.82 26.96
CA GLY A 287 -4.57 -10.53 26.70
C GLY A 287 -4.07 -9.43 27.65
N VAL A 288 -4.68 -8.24 27.51
CA VAL A 288 -4.51 -7.14 28.45
C VAL A 288 -5.40 -7.43 29.66
N VAL A 289 -4.80 -7.56 30.85
CA VAL A 289 -5.44 -7.94 32.12
C VAL A 289 -5.50 -6.77 33.08
#